data_AF-A0A1E5V2Q5-F1
#
_entry.id   AF-A0A1E5V2Q5-F1
#
_cell.length_a   1.000
_cell.length_b   1.000
_cell.length_c   1.000
_cell.angle_alpha   90.00
_cell.angle_beta   90.00
_cell.angle_gamma   90.00
#
_symmetry.space_group_name_H-M   'P 1'
#
loop_
_entity.id
_entity.type
_entity.pdbx_description
1 polymer ?
#
loop_
_entity_poly.entity_id
_entity_poly.type
_entity_poly.pdbx_seq_one_letter_code
_entity_poly.pdbx_strand_id
1 'polypeptide(L)'
;MAAPVAAKRPCWPPAAAAAAEHNKRHRTAAAAPMDDGTATAAADAEAEQQPQAKQSQHLQQPLLPGLPDHLAQLCLKTLPPRLLHAVCRPWRRLLYSPLFPPFLSLYAVLDDGAEGAVSFAAYDAVAGRWDDLPAPPMPSPPPRLWHPSFLSRRLPLQSVAAAGRLVLVAGSTGSLSPALPRPVVFDPSAPAPRWRLGPRFPFAPRRWCAAGSARGRVFVAGGVGAGYDANDARSGAVWDPAAPAAAWEPLPPMRDCRFSRDAAEAVCSGGKVCMVSLRSRGDKEGAVFDLLAGRWEDMPPGMLAGWKGSAAAASAETIFVVDEERGALIAYDWGGDRWRTVAESERLKGAAEMAAGGGRVCVASEGGAKVIVVDVTAPQPTRRAGGPAAPPRMWEVAAPPGKRVVALHVLPRMTRAE
;
A
#
# COMPACT_ATOMS: atom_id res chain seq x y z
N MET A 1 11.36 -34.63 48.05
CA MET A 1 10.21 -35.54 47.78
C MET A 1 8.94 -34.69 47.83
N ALA A 2 7.97 -34.80 46.92
CA ALA A 2 7.92 -35.48 45.62
C ALA A 2 6.98 -34.69 44.68
N ALA A 3 7.05 -34.91 43.36
CA ALA A 3 6.26 -34.17 42.37
C ALA A 3 4.91 -34.87 42.05
N PRO A 4 3.85 -34.13 41.66
CA PRO A 4 2.63 -34.72 41.12
C PRO A 4 2.85 -35.30 39.71
N VAL A 5 2.12 -36.37 39.39
CA VAL A 5 2.37 -37.26 38.25
C VAL A 5 1.60 -36.84 36.98
N ALA A 6 2.19 -37.09 35.81
CA ALA A 6 1.58 -36.81 34.51
C ALA A 6 0.46 -37.79 34.12
N ALA A 7 -0.65 -37.28 33.59
CA ALA A 7 -1.74 -38.07 33.01
C ALA A 7 -1.46 -38.42 31.53
N LYS A 8 -1.86 -39.62 31.10
CA LYS A 8 -1.56 -40.18 29.76
C LYS A 8 -2.58 -39.74 28.70
N ARG A 9 -2.12 -39.58 27.45
CA ARG A 9 -2.97 -39.49 26.25
C ARG A 9 -3.50 -40.89 25.85
N PRO A 10 -4.71 -41.00 25.27
CA PRO A 10 -5.04 -42.10 24.37
C PRO A 10 -4.36 -41.89 23.01
N CYS A 11 -3.84 -42.95 22.40
CA CYS A 11 -3.33 -42.93 21.02
C CYS A 11 -4.35 -43.56 20.08
N TRP A 12 -4.45 -43.04 18.85
CA TRP A 12 -5.10 -43.71 17.71
C TRP A 12 -4.06 -43.87 16.58
N PRO A 13 -4.09 -44.97 15.81
CA PRO A 13 -3.02 -45.31 14.87
C PRO A 13 -3.13 -44.58 13.52
N PRO A 14 -2.02 -44.45 12.77
CA PRO A 14 -2.03 -43.92 11.40
C PRO A 14 -2.56 -44.96 10.41
N ALA A 15 -3.39 -44.53 9.45
CA ALA A 15 -3.71 -45.33 8.27
C ALA A 15 -2.52 -45.34 7.29
N ALA A 16 -2.25 -46.50 6.67
CA ALA A 16 -1.08 -46.71 5.82
C ALA A 16 -1.22 -46.09 4.42
N ALA A 17 -0.08 -45.87 3.77
CA ALA A 17 -0.02 -45.43 2.38
C ALA A 17 -0.31 -46.56 1.40
N ALA A 18 -0.88 -46.22 0.24
CA ALA A 18 -0.89 -47.04 -0.96
C ALA A 18 -0.33 -46.20 -2.12
N ALA A 19 0.51 -46.78 -2.97
CA ALA A 19 1.21 -46.07 -4.03
C ALA A 19 1.08 -46.81 -5.36
N ALA A 20 0.96 -46.02 -6.43
CA ALA A 20 1.08 -46.38 -7.84
C ALA A 20 0.15 -47.49 -8.40
N GLU A 21 -0.44 -47.20 -9.56
CA GLU A 21 -0.03 -47.97 -10.74
C GLU A 21 -0.17 -47.16 -12.03
N HIS A 22 0.40 -47.68 -13.11
CA HIS A 22 0.54 -47.05 -14.42
C HIS A 22 -0.10 -47.99 -15.45
N ASN A 23 -0.90 -47.50 -16.41
CA ASN A 23 -1.23 -48.32 -17.58
C ASN A 23 -1.53 -47.49 -18.84
N LYS A 24 -0.72 -47.70 -19.88
CA LYS A 24 -1.01 -47.32 -21.27
C LYS A 24 -1.69 -48.51 -21.96
N ARG A 25 -2.71 -48.28 -22.80
CA ARG A 25 -3.04 -49.21 -23.90
C ARG A 25 -3.32 -48.44 -25.19
N HIS A 26 -2.76 -48.95 -26.29
CA HIS A 26 -2.99 -48.53 -27.68
C HIS A 26 -3.90 -49.55 -28.39
N ARG A 27 -4.19 -49.30 -29.69
CA ARG A 27 -4.87 -50.16 -30.69
C ARG A 27 -6.41 -50.08 -30.66
N THR A 28 -7.15 -50.13 -31.77
CA THR A 28 -6.86 -50.08 -33.24
C THR A 28 -8.16 -49.63 -33.94
N ALA A 29 -8.15 -48.67 -34.87
CA ALA A 29 -7.87 -48.79 -36.32
C ALA A 29 -8.94 -49.54 -37.17
N ALA A 30 -9.74 -48.78 -37.92
CA ALA A 30 -10.47 -49.08 -39.17
C ALA A 30 -11.23 -47.80 -39.60
N ALA A 31 -11.55 -47.50 -40.87
CA ALA A 31 -10.96 -47.78 -42.18
C ALA A 31 -11.57 -46.80 -43.22
N ALA A 32 -10.85 -46.48 -44.30
CA ALA A 32 -11.32 -45.78 -45.51
C ALA A 32 -11.26 -46.77 -46.72
N PRO A 33 -11.43 -46.45 -48.04
CA PRO A 33 -11.62 -45.18 -48.78
C PRO A 33 -13.11 -45.02 -49.22
N MET A 34 -13.60 -44.28 -50.23
CA MET A 34 -13.12 -43.57 -51.45
C MET A 34 -13.79 -42.17 -51.56
N ASP A 35 -13.33 -41.14 -52.29
CA ASP A 35 -12.52 -40.94 -53.53
C ASP A 35 -13.38 -40.64 -54.79
N ASP A 36 -12.77 -40.02 -55.82
CA ASP A 36 -13.35 -39.28 -56.96
C ASP A 36 -14.06 -37.94 -56.61
N GLY A 37 -14.04 -36.89 -57.45
CA GLY A 37 -13.34 -36.72 -58.74
C GLY A 37 -13.50 -35.29 -59.29
N THR A 38 -12.54 -34.81 -60.12
CA THR A 38 -12.46 -33.41 -60.60
C THR A 38 -13.22 -33.14 -61.90
N ALA A 39 -13.92 -32.00 -62.02
CA ALA A 39 -14.24 -31.37 -63.31
C ALA A 39 -14.51 -29.85 -63.21
N THR A 40 -14.19 -29.14 -64.30
CA THR A 40 -14.30 -27.67 -64.50
C THR A 40 -15.64 -27.23 -65.07
N ALA A 41 -16.10 -26.01 -64.72
CA ALA A 41 -16.85 -25.11 -65.63
C ALA A 41 -16.82 -23.65 -65.11
N ALA A 42 -17.17 -22.69 -65.97
CA ALA A 42 -17.05 -21.24 -65.72
C ALA A 42 -18.40 -20.52 -65.53
N ALA A 43 -18.30 -19.21 -65.24
CA ALA A 43 -19.26 -18.12 -65.48
C ALA A 43 -19.97 -17.45 -64.27
N ASP A 44 -19.71 -16.14 -64.18
CA ASP A 44 -20.61 -15.01 -63.85
C ASP A 44 -21.18 -14.71 -62.45
N ALA A 45 -21.40 -13.39 -62.29
CA ALA A 45 -22.27 -12.66 -61.36
C ALA A 45 -21.81 -12.36 -59.90
N GLU A 46 -21.59 -11.05 -59.68
CA GLU A 46 -22.11 -10.23 -58.55
C GLU A 46 -21.62 -10.42 -57.10
N ALA A 47 -20.65 -9.56 -56.75
CA ALA A 47 -20.76 -8.53 -55.71
C ALA A 47 -21.08 -8.91 -54.23
N GLU A 48 -20.04 -9.25 -53.47
CA GLU A 48 -19.95 -8.90 -52.03
C GLU A 48 -18.64 -8.14 -51.71
N GLN A 49 -18.66 -6.80 -51.84
CA GLN A 49 -17.59 -5.95 -51.29
C GLN A 49 -17.81 -5.73 -49.79
N GLN A 50 -16.97 -6.38 -48.98
CA GLN A 50 -17.08 -6.43 -47.52
C GLN A 50 -17.06 -5.04 -46.85
N PRO A 51 -18.03 -4.69 -45.98
CA PRO A 51 -18.07 -3.40 -45.29
C PRO A 51 -17.10 -3.27 -44.08
N GLN A 52 -15.96 -3.97 -44.09
CA GLN A 52 -15.02 -4.02 -42.95
C GLN A 52 -14.28 -2.71 -42.69
N ALA A 53 -14.21 -1.78 -43.65
CA ALA A 53 -13.51 -0.50 -43.48
C ALA A 53 -14.23 0.53 -42.57
N LYS A 54 -15.48 0.27 -42.12
CA LYS A 54 -16.31 1.25 -41.40
C LYS A 54 -16.32 1.18 -39.87
N GLN A 55 -15.73 0.15 -39.25
CA GLN A 55 -15.75 0.00 -37.78
C GLN A 55 -14.52 0.59 -37.07
N SER A 56 -13.38 0.73 -37.76
CA SER A 56 -12.12 1.22 -37.17
C SER A 56 -12.05 2.75 -37.00
N GLN A 57 -13.02 3.50 -37.52
CA GLN A 57 -13.05 4.97 -37.45
C GLN A 57 -14.02 5.49 -36.38
N HIS A 58 -13.91 5.00 -35.14
CA HIS A 58 -14.60 5.62 -34.01
C HIS A 58 -13.91 6.95 -33.63
N LEU A 59 -14.10 7.97 -34.48
CA LEU A 59 -13.51 9.31 -34.49
C LEU A 59 -12.91 9.73 -33.13
N GLN A 60 -11.58 9.74 -33.05
CA GLN A 60 -10.87 10.41 -31.97
C GLN A 60 -11.13 11.92 -32.12
N GLN A 61 -12.10 12.43 -31.36
CA GLN A 61 -12.34 13.87 -31.25
C GLN A 61 -11.04 14.54 -30.81
N PRO A 62 -10.48 15.47 -31.62
CA PRO A 62 -9.17 16.06 -31.34
C PRO A 62 -9.22 16.81 -30.00
N LEU A 63 -8.12 16.72 -29.25
CA LEU A 63 -8.02 17.35 -27.92
C LEU A 63 -8.19 18.87 -28.01
N LEU A 64 -7.67 19.51 -29.05
CA LEU A 64 -7.91 20.91 -29.38
C LEU A 64 -8.20 21.04 -30.89
N PRO A 65 -9.30 21.68 -31.31
CA PRO A 65 -9.60 21.88 -32.73
C PRO A 65 -8.45 22.61 -33.46
N GLY A 66 -8.06 22.10 -34.62
CA GLY A 66 -6.98 22.67 -35.43
C GLY A 66 -5.55 22.40 -34.94
N LEU A 67 -5.36 21.67 -33.84
CA LEU A 67 -4.04 21.38 -33.28
C LEU A 67 -3.81 19.86 -33.17
N PRO A 68 -2.65 19.32 -33.62
CA PRO A 68 -2.30 17.91 -33.42
C PRO A 68 -2.28 17.51 -31.95
N ASP A 69 -2.82 16.34 -31.64
CA ASP A 69 -3.01 15.86 -30.26
C ASP A 69 -1.72 15.86 -29.42
N HIS A 70 -0.55 15.61 -30.00
CA HIS A 70 0.72 15.64 -29.28
C HIS A 70 1.10 17.06 -28.81
N LEU A 71 0.76 18.11 -29.57
CA LEU A 71 0.92 19.51 -29.14
C LEU A 71 -0.18 19.91 -28.16
N ALA A 72 -1.42 19.49 -28.41
CA ALA A 72 -2.54 19.73 -27.51
C ALA A 72 -2.28 19.15 -26.11
N GLN A 73 -1.67 17.97 -26.02
CA GLN A 73 -1.22 17.38 -24.75
C GLN A 73 -0.21 18.27 -24.02
N LEU A 74 0.73 18.93 -24.70
CA LEU A 74 1.68 19.84 -24.05
C LEU A 74 0.96 21.08 -23.49
N CYS A 75 0.02 21.66 -24.25
CA CYS A 75 -0.80 22.77 -23.79
C CYS A 75 -1.70 22.40 -22.61
N LEU A 76 -2.29 21.20 -22.60
CA LEU A 76 -3.19 20.76 -21.53
C LEU A 76 -2.42 20.34 -20.26
N LYS A 77 -1.16 19.89 -20.35
CA LYS A 77 -0.33 19.48 -19.20
C LYS A 77 0.01 20.61 -18.23
N THR A 78 -0.11 21.88 -18.62
CA THR A 78 0.11 23.03 -17.74
C THR A 78 -1.14 23.43 -16.94
N LEU A 79 -2.32 22.91 -17.30
CA LEU A 79 -3.58 23.29 -16.67
C LEU A 79 -3.85 22.49 -15.39
N PRO A 80 -4.50 23.07 -14.36
CA PRO A 80 -4.88 22.35 -13.15
C PRO A 80 -5.79 21.14 -13.47
N PRO A 81 -5.54 19.94 -12.90
CA PRO A 81 -6.36 18.74 -13.12
C PRO A 81 -7.87 18.94 -12.96
N ARG A 82 -8.31 19.81 -12.05
CA ARG A 82 -9.73 20.14 -11.84
C ARG A 82 -10.36 20.89 -13.01
N LEU A 83 -9.60 21.75 -13.71
CA LEU A 83 -10.06 22.43 -14.92
C LEU A 83 -10.18 21.45 -16.08
N LEU A 84 -9.16 20.60 -16.28
CA LEU A 84 -9.17 19.54 -17.28
C LEU A 84 -10.35 18.57 -17.11
N HIS A 85 -10.70 18.26 -15.86
CA HIS A 85 -11.82 17.39 -15.54
C HIS A 85 -13.20 18.00 -15.84
N ALA A 86 -13.34 19.32 -15.73
CA ALA A 86 -14.60 20.02 -15.91
C ALA A 86 -15.00 20.19 -17.39
N VAL A 87 -14.04 20.42 -18.29
CA VAL A 87 -14.32 20.93 -19.65
C VAL A 87 -15.01 19.92 -20.58
N CYS A 88 -14.44 18.74 -20.83
CA CYS A 88 -15.01 17.81 -21.82
C CYS A 88 -14.65 16.34 -21.53
N ARG A 89 -15.14 15.40 -22.36
CA ARG A 89 -14.78 13.97 -22.24
C ARG A 89 -13.35 13.70 -22.74
N PRO A 90 -12.88 14.19 -23.90
CA PRO A 90 -11.48 14.01 -24.33
C PRO A 90 -10.43 14.46 -23.31
N TRP A 91 -10.58 15.64 -22.69
CA TRP A 91 -9.62 16.13 -21.68
C TRP A 91 -9.65 15.30 -20.39
N ARG A 92 -10.82 14.79 -19.99
CA ARG A 92 -10.92 13.79 -18.91
C ARG A 92 -10.19 12.50 -19.24
N ARG A 93 -10.34 11.96 -20.45
CA ARG A 93 -9.63 10.75 -20.88
C ARG A 93 -8.12 10.96 -20.92
N LEU A 94 -7.66 12.11 -21.45
CA LEU A 94 -6.26 12.51 -21.35
C LEU A 94 -5.80 12.56 -19.88
N LEU A 95 -6.57 13.15 -18.98
CA LEU A 95 -6.21 13.26 -17.57
C LEU A 95 -5.91 11.89 -16.94
N TYR A 96 -6.67 10.84 -17.26
CA TYR A 96 -6.48 9.47 -16.74
C TYR A 96 -5.56 8.57 -17.59
N SER A 97 -5.06 9.08 -18.73
CA SER A 97 -4.09 8.40 -19.59
C SER A 97 -2.69 8.35 -18.94
N PRO A 98 -1.88 7.29 -19.17
CA PRO A 98 -0.46 7.28 -18.79
C PRO A 98 0.38 8.37 -19.49
N LEU A 99 -0.15 9.06 -20.52
CA LEU A 99 0.52 10.18 -21.17
C LEU A 99 0.50 11.48 -20.33
N PHE A 100 -0.40 11.58 -19.35
CA PHE A 100 -0.53 12.77 -18.49
C PHE A 100 0.27 12.61 -17.18
N PRO A 101 1.01 13.63 -16.71
CA PRO A 101 1.81 13.55 -15.49
C PRO A 101 0.99 13.07 -14.28
N PRO A 102 1.48 12.09 -13.50
CA PRO A 102 0.75 11.60 -12.34
C PRO A 102 0.66 12.68 -11.26
N PHE A 103 -0.56 13.16 -11.00
CA PHE A 103 -0.88 13.83 -9.75
C PHE A 103 -1.16 12.81 -8.64
N LEU A 104 -1.19 13.27 -7.39
CA LEU A 104 -1.35 12.39 -6.24
C LEU A 104 -2.82 12.06 -5.95
N SER A 105 -3.04 10.82 -5.53
CA SER A 105 -4.30 10.26 -5.03
C SER A 105 -4.04 9.68 -3.63
N LEU A 106 -5.09 9.63 -2.81
CA LEU A 106 -5.05 8.93 -1.53
C LEU A 106 -5.48 7.47 -1.76
N TYR A 107 -4.74 6.52 -1.21
CA TYR A 107 -5.09 5.10 -1.21
C TYR A 107 -5.37 4.67 0.23
N ALA A 108 -6.37 3.81 0.40
CA ALA A 108 -6.72 3.24 1.69
C ALA A 108 -6.72 1.71 1.64
N VAL A 109 -6.23 1.10 2.73
CA VAL A 109 -6.62 -0.26 3.11
C VAL A 109 -7.89 -0.13 3.94
N LEU A 110 -8.88 -0.97 3.63
CA LEU A 110 -10.23 -0.88 4.17
C LEU A 110 -10.62 -2.16 4.88
N ASP A 111 -11.33 -1.98 5.98
CA ASP A 111 -12.04 -3.00 6.74
C ASP A 111 -13.52 -2.94 6.35
N ASP A 112 -14.01 -4.00 5.71
CA ASP A 112 -15.38 -4.08 5.20
C ASP A 112 -16.40 -4.49 6.29
N GLY A 113 -15.99 -4.51 7.56
CA GLY A 113 -16.88 -4.61 8.71
C GLY A 113 -17.31 -6.03 9.04
N ALA A 114 -18.52 -6.42 8.62
CA ALA A 114 -19.23 -7.58 9.19
C ALA A 114 -18.51 -8.92 9.03
N GLU A 115 -17.77 -9.11 7.94
CA GLU A 115 -17.00 -10.33 7.68
C GLU A 115 -15.52 -10.24 8.08
N GLY A 116 -15.05 -9.03 8.46
CA GLY A 116 -13.63 -8.72 8.67
C GLY A 116 -12.78 -8.84 7.39
N ALA A 117 -13.41 -8.74 6.23
CA ALA A 117 -12.76 -8.75 4.92
C ALA A 117 -11.95 -7.46 4.67
N VAL A 118 -10.97 -7.57 3.77
CA VAL A 118 -10.03 -6.48 3.46
C VAL A 118 -10.17 -6.07 2.01
N SER A 119 -10.58 -4.82 1.78
CA SER A 119 -10.59 -4.22 0.45
C SER A 119 -9.64 -3.03 0.37
N PHE A 120 -9.52 -2.46 -0.83
CA PHE A 120 -8.58 -1.40 -1.14
C PHE A 120 -9.26 -0.41 -2.08
N ALA A 121 -9.10 0.89 -1.85
CA ALA A 121 -9.68 1.93 -2.72
C ALA A 121 -8.75 3.14 -2.88
N ALA A 122 -8.95 3.88 -3.96
CA ALA A 122 -8.26 5.14 -4.25
C ALA A 122 -9.26 6.31 -4.27
N TYR A 123 -9.01 7.35 -3.48
CA TYR A 123 -9.79 8.59 -3.49
C TYR A 123 -9.21 9.59 -4.51
N ASP A 124 -9.92 9.71 -5.63
CA ASP A 124 -9.64 10.67 -6.68
C ASP A 124 -10.08 12.08 -6.24
N ALA A 125 -9.13 12.89 -5.76
CA ALA A 125 -9.37 14.26 -5.30
C ALA A 125 -9.74 15.28 -6.41
N VAL A 126 -9.85 14.81 -7.67
CA VAL A 126 -10.31 15.58 -8.84
C VAL A 126 -11.74 15.18 -9.21
N ALA A 127 -12.06 13.88 -9.21
CA ALA A 127 -13.43 13.38 -9.40
C ALA A 127 -14.30 13.46 -8.12
N GLY A 128 -13.68 13.60 -6.94
CA GLY A 128 -14.35 13.72 -5.64
C GLY A 128 -14.82 12.40 -5.03
N ARG A 129 -14.37 11.25 -5.53
CA ARG A 129 -14.92 9.91 -5.20
C ARG A 129 -13.84 8.87 -4.89
N TRP A 130 -14.25 7.78 -4.27
CA TRP A 130 -13.44 6.55 -4.20
C TRP A 130 -13.72 5.66 -5.43
N ASP A 131 -12.67 5.06 -5.99
CA ASP A 131 -12.74 3.89 -6.87
C ASP A 131 -12.13 2.69 -6.11
N ASP A 132 -12.79 1.52 -6.10
CA ASP A 132 -12.19 0.28 -5.56
C ASP A 132 -11.04 -0.23 -6.46
N LEU A 133 -10.03 -0.84 -5.85
CA LEU A 133 -8.96 -1.56 -6.55
C LEU A 133 -9.36 -3.02 -6.81
N PRO A 134 -8.76 -3.70 -7.80
CA PRO A 134 -8.89 -5.15 -7.93
C PRO A 134 -8.40 -5.88 -6.68
N ALA A 135 -8.91 -7.08 -6.41
CA ALA A 135 -8.46 -7.89 -5.28
C ALA A 135 -6.98 -8.35 -5.47
N PRO A 136 -6.13 -8.26 -4.43
CA PRO A 136 -4.79 -8.83 -4.49
C PRO A 136 -4.78 -10.37 -4.47
N PRO A 137 -3.72 -11.02 -5.00
CA PRO A 137 -3.49 -12.46 -4.86
C PRO A 137 -3.07 -12.80 -3.41
N MET A 138 -4.07 -12.86 -2.53
CA MET A 138 -3.94 -13.19 -1.11
C MET A 138 -4.03 -14.70 -0.86
N PRO A 139 -3.53 -15.21 0.29
CA PRO A 139 -3.87 -16.56 0.73
C PRO A 139 -5.39 -16.72 0.93
N SER A 140 -5.87 -17.96 0.90
CA SER A 140 -7.23 -18.33 1.30
C SER A 140 -7.18 -19.17 2.59
N PRO A 141 -7.90 -18.79 3.66
CA PRO A 141 -8.64 -17.54 3.82
C PRO A 141 -7.72 -16.31 3.87
N PRO A 142 -8.23 -15.10 3.54
CA PRO A 142 -7.45 -13.86 3.56
C PRO A 142 -6.93 -13.51 4.97
N PRO A 143 -5.89 -12.65 5.07
CA PRO A 143 -5.40 -12.18 6.36
C PRO A 143 -6.48 -11.40 7.12
N ARG A 144 -6.55 -11.57 8.44
CA ARG A 144 -7.49 -10.83 9.28
C ARG A 144 -6.82 -9.58 9.85
N LEU A 145 -7.50 -8.44 9.74
CA LEU A 145 -7.10 -7.18 10.39
C LEU A 145 -7.31 -7.20 11.92
N TRP A 146 -8.25 -8.03 12.38
CA TRP A 146 -8.66 -8.19 13.76
C TRP A 146 -8.74 -9.68 14.12
N HIS A 147 -8.39 -10.04 15.35
CA HIS A 147 -8.45 -11.42 15.83
C HIS A 147 -9.03 -11.45 17.25
N PRO A 148 -9.98 -12.34 17.56
CA PRO A 148 -10.73 -12.28 18.83
C PRO A 148 -9.87 -12.45 20.08
N SER A 149 -8.68 -13.04 19.98
CA SER A 149 -7.73 -13.14 21.09
C SER A 149 -7.04 -11.81 21.44
N PHE A 150 -7.24 -10.74 20.66
CA PHE A 150 -6.64 -9.43 20.87
C PHE A 150 -7.70 -8.32 20.90
N LEU A 151 -8.33 -8.14 22.06
CA LEU A 151 -9.39 -7.15 22.29
C LEU A 151 -8.95 -5.68 22.10
N SER A 152 -7.64 -5.40 22.09
CA SER A 152 -7.06 -4.05 22.06
C SER A 152 -5.97 -3.83 21.01
N ARG A 153 -5.72 -4.80 20.11
CA ARG A 153 -4.70 -4.66 19.05
C ARG A 153 -5.29 -4.94 17.67
N ARG A 154 -5.05 -4.02 16.74
CA ARG A 154 -5.08 -4.34 15.30
C ARG A 154 -3.94 -5.33 15.01
N LEU A 155 -4.18 -6.29 14.13
CA LEU A 155 -3.14 -7.13 13.55
C LEU A 155 -3.00 -6.75 12.07
N PRO A 156 -2.47 -5.55 11.77
CA PRO A 156 -2.63 -4.93 10.46
C PRO A 156 -2.08 -5.80 9.34
N LEU A 157 -2.78 -5.76 8.20
CA LEU A 157 -2.17 -6.05 6.91
C LEU A 157 -1.22 -4.89 6.59
N GLN A 158 0.03 -5.03 7.01
CA GLN A 158 1.04 -3.98 6.90
C GLN A 158 1.28 -3.67 5.42
N SER A 159 1.14 -2.39 5.09
CA SER A 159 1.18 -1.85 3.74
C SER A 159 2.09 -0.62 3.69
N VAL A 160 2.72 -0.38 2.53
CA VAL A 160 3.79 0.62 2.36
C VAL A 160 3.65 1.31 1.00
N ALA A 161 3.79 2.64 0.98
CA ALA A 161 3.97 3.44 -0.24
C ALA A 161 5.46 3.53 -0.62
N ALA A 162 5.89 2.85 -1.68
CA ALA A 162 7.29 2.76 -2.10
C ALA A 162 7.44 2.86 -3.63
N ALA A 163 8.35 3.72 -4.09
CA ALA A 163 8.59 4.06 -5.51
C ALA A 163 7.30 4.27 -6.34
N GLY A 164 6.30 4.96 -5.77
CA GLY A 164 5.01 5.23 -6.43
C GLY A 164 4.04 4.04 -6.48
N ARG A 165 4.32 2.95 -5.73
CA ARG A 165 3.54 1.72 -5.69
C ARG A 165 3.02 1.44 -4.27
N LEU A 166 1.88 0.76 -4.18
CA LEU A 166 1.36 0.23 -2.92
C LEU A 166 1.91 -1.20 -2.74
N VAL A 167 2.52 -1.49 -1.61
CA VAL A 167 3.11 -2.80 -1.31
C VAL A 167 2.55 -3.37 -0.02
N LEU A 168 1.94 -4.56 -0.07
CA LEU A 168 1.58 -5.35 1.11
C LEU A 168 2.80 -6.17 1.52
N VAL A 169 3.25 -6.07 2.78
CA VAL A 169 4.54 -6.62 3.22
C VAL A 169 4.43 -7.65 4.34
N ALA A 170 3.44 -7.53 5.24
CA ALA A 170 3.23 -8.47 6.33
C ALA A 170 1.74 -8.52 6.73
N GLY A 171 1.33 -9.59 7.39
CA GLY A 171 -0.06 -9.78 7.83
C GLY A 171 -0.26 -11.12 8.54
N SER A 172 -1.39 -11.29 9.22
CA SER A 172 -1.68 -12.48 10.04
C SER A 172 -2.87 -13.28 9.50
N THR A 173 -2.74 -14.61 9.46
CA THR A 173 -3.86 -15.51 9.17
C THR A 173 -4.81 -15.63 10.37
N GLY A 174 -5.93 -16.34 10.19
CA GLY A 174 -6.84 -16.70 11.29
C GLY A 174 -6.21 -17.55 12.41
N SER A 175 -5.05 -18.18 12.18
CA SER A 175 -4.27 -18.92 13.19
C SER A 175 -3.05 -18.14 13.70
N LEU A 176 -3.00 -16.82 13.46
CA LEU A 176 -1.88 -15.92 13.79
C LEU A 176 -0.55 -16.29 13.11
N SER A 177 -0.55 -17.16 12.11
CA SER A 177 0.64 -17.42 11.29
C SER A 177 0.90 -16.25 10.32
N PRO A 178 2.16 -16.02 9.90
CA PRO A 178 2.48 -15.03 8.88
C PRO A 178 1.80 -15.36 7.55
N ALA A 179 1.02 -14.43 7.01
CA ALA A 179 0.15 -14.67 5.86
C ALA A 179 0.80 -14.40 4.48
N LEU A 180 1.84 -13.56 4.43
CA LEU A 180 2.48 -13.14 3.18
C LEU A 180 3.90 -13.74 3.04
N PRO A 181 4.12 -14.75 2.17
CA PRO A 181 5.44 -15.33 1.93
C PRO A 181 6.30 -14.51 0.94
N ARG A 182 5.71 -13.49 0.31
CA ARG A 182 6.32 -12.50 -0.60
C ARG A 182 5.53 -11.19 -0.45
N PRO A 183 6.11 -10.02 -0.76
CA PRO A 183 5.33 -8.80 -0.86
C PRO A 183 4.38 -8.85 -2.06
N VAL A 184 3.27 -8.12 -1.97
CA VAL A 184 2.27 -8.00 -3.05
C VAL A 184 2.19 -6.53 -3.48
N VAL A 185 2.49 -6.25 -4.74
CA VAL A 185 2.67 -4.89 -5.27
C VAL A 185 1.52 -4.50 -6.20
N PHE A 186 0.93 -3.33 -5.99
CA PHE A 186 0.05 -2.66 -6.95
C PHE A 186 0.79 -1.47 -7.57
N ASP A 187 0.85 -1.44 -8.90
CA ASP A 187 1.40 -0.32 -9.66
C ASP A 187 0.24 0.52 -10.23
N PRO A 188 -0.05 1.71 -9.67
CA PRO A 188 -1.15 2.56 -10.12
C PRO A 188 -0.83 3.33 -11.41
N SER A 189 0.43 3.35 -11.86
CA SER A 189 0.86 4.06 -13.08
C SER A 189 1.07 3.13 -14.28
N ALA A 190 0.98 1.81 -14.08
CA ALA A 190 0.98 0.83 -15.17
C ALA A 190 -0.23 1.05 -16.11
N PRO A 191 -0.11 0.83 -17.44
CA PRO A 191 -1.23 1.02 -18.38
C PRO A 191 -2.47 0.16 -18.06
N ALA A 192 -2.28 -0.98 -17.40
CA ALA A 192 -3.32 -1.78 -16.79
C ALA A 192 -2.95 -2.05 -15.31
N PRO A 193 -3.47 -1.25 -14.36
CA PRO A 193 -3.17 -1.40 -12.93
C PRO A 193 -3.62 -2.77 -12.39
N ARG A 194 -2.67 -3.54 -11.86
CA ARG A 194 -2.93 -4.88 -11.31
C ARG A 194 -1.92 -5.22 -10.22
N TRP A 195 -2.31 -6.12 -9.33
CA TRP A 195 -1.42 -6.68 -8.34
C TRP A 195 -0.43 -7.68 -8.94
N ARG A 196 0.79 -7.72 -8.40
CA ARG A 196 1.87 -8.65 -8.76
C ARG A 196 2.59 -9.14 -7.50
N LEU A 197 3.07 -10.38 -7.51
CA LEU A 197 3.94 -10.88 -6.45
C LEU A 197 5.38 -10.40 -6.67
N GLY A 198 6.05 -9.96 -5.61
CA GLY A 198 7.48 -9.67 -5.61
C GLY A 198 8.36 -10.92 -5.32
N PRO A 199 9.66 -10.71 -5.04
CA PRO A 199 10.58 -11.79 -4.67
C PRO A 199 10.24 -12.38 -3.29
N ARG A 200 10.68 -13.61 -3.03
CA ARG A 200 10.63 -14.18 -1.67
C ARG A 200 11.46 -13.31 -0.72
N PHE A 201 11.00 -13.17 0.52
CA PHE A 201 11.81 -12.58 1.59
C PHE A 201 13.10 -13.39 1.80
N PRO A 202 14.20 -12.77 2.26
CA PRO A 202 15.47 -13.44 2.54
C PRO A 202 15.48 -14.13 3.92
N PHE A 203 14.36 -14.07 4.64
CA PHE A 203 14.14 -14.52 6.00
C PHE A 203 12.76 -15.20 6.11
N ALA A 204 12.40 -15.73 7.28
CA ALA A 204 11.07 -16.33 7.44
C ALA A 204 9.96 -15.28 7.21
N PRO A 205 8.86 -15.63 6.51
CA PRO A 205 7.67 -14.78 6.43
C PRO A 205 7.23 -14.35 7.83
N ARG A 206 6.85 -13.08 8.01
CA ARG A 206 6.69 -12.47 9.33
C ARG A 206 5.44 -11.61 9.48
N ARG A 207 5.10 -11.31 10.74
CA ARG A 207 4.09 -10.34 11.19
C ARG A 207 4.68 -9.45 12.28
N TRP A 208 4.03 -8.31 12.58
CA TRP A 208 4.40 -7.42 13.70
C TRP A 208 5.85 -6.90 13.60
N CYS A 209 6.30 -6.62 12.37
CA CYS A 209 7.58 -6.00 12.09
C CYS A 209 7.45 -4.47 12.04
N ALA A 210 8.57 -3.77 12.15
CA ALA A 210 8.66 -2.41 11.65
C ALA A 210 8.65 -2.43 10.11
N ALA A 211 7.80 -1.61 9.49
CA ALA A 211 7.63 -1.56 8.04
C ALA A 211 7.46 -0.12 7.53
N GLY A 212 8.06 0.19 6.37
CA GLY A 212 8.00 1.53 5.80
C GLY A 212 8.81 1.71 4.52
N SER A 213 9.11 2.96 4.19
CA SER A 213 9.64 3.36 2.87
C SER A 213 10.86 4.26 3.03
N ALA A 214 11.97 3.90 2.37
CA ALA A 214 13.28 4.54 2.51
C ALA A 214 13.92 4.77 1.13
N ARG A 215 14.05 6.05 0.72
CA ARG A 215 14.51 6.45 -0.64
C ARG A 215 13.76 5.70 -1.77
N GLY A 216 12.46 5.48 -1.61
CA GLY A 216 11.61 4.76 -2.55
C GLY A 216 11.65 3.23 -2.42
N ARG A 217 12.59 2.65 -1.68
CA ARG A 217 12.66 1.20 -1.40
C ARG A 217 11.80 0.85 -0.20
N VAL A 218 11.21 -0.34 -0.21
CA VAL A 218 10.52 -0.94 0.94
C VAL A 218 11.57 -1.29 2.00
N PHE A 219 11.27 -1.00 3.27
CA PHE A 219 12.08 -1.32 4.44
C PHE A 219 11.26 -2.22 5.39
N VAL A 220 11.85 -3.33 5.86
CA VAL A 220 11.25 -4.23 6.85
C VAL A 220 12.31 -4.65 7.86
N ALA A 221 12.02 -4.53 9.17
CA ALA A 221 12.90 -4.97 10.25
C ALA A 221 12.11 -5.54 11.44
N GLY A 222 12.69 -6.49 12.17
CA GLY A 222 12.03 -7.14 13.30
C GLY A 222 10.85 -8.02 12.89
N GLY A 223 9.86 -8.19 13.77
CA GLY A 223 8.71 -9.08 13.61
C GLY A 223 8.96 -10.53 14.03
N VAL A 224 7.89 -11.33 13.96
CA VAL A 224 7.87 -12.74 14.37
C VAL A 224 7.39 -13.64 13.23
N GLY A 225 8.08 -14.76 13.04
CA GLY A 225 7.77 -15.80 12.06
C GLY A 225 6.65 -16.73 12.53
N ALA A 226 6.59 -17.96 12.00
CA ALA A 226 5.60 -18.95 12.44
C ALA A 226 5.76 -19.30 13.94
N GLY A 227 7.01 -19.39 14.41
CA GLY A 227 7.38 -19.32 15.82
C GLY A 227 8.17 -18.05 16.15
N TYR A 228 8.53 -17.85 17.41
CA TYR A 228 9.49 -16.83 17.81
C TYR A 228 10.93 -17.35 17.60
N ASP A 229 11.74 -16.61 16.85
CA ASP A 229 13.19 -16.80 16.76
C ASP A 229 13.89 -15.44 16.95
N ALA A 230 15.00 -15.43 17.68
CA ALA A 230 15.71 -14.22 18.08
C ALA A 230 16.62 -13.64 16.99
N ASN A 231 16.90 -14.38 15.92
CA ASN A 231 17.67 -13.90 14.77
C ASN A 231 16.71 -13.31 13.73
N ASP A 232 15.60 -13.99 13.44
CA ASP A 232 14.48 -13.41 12.67
C ASP A 232 13.99 -12.11 13.30
N ALA A 233 13.82 -12.07 14.63
CA ALA A 233 13.36 -10.89 15.37
C ALA A 233 14.38 -9.71 15.43
N ARG A 234 15.64 -9.95 15.03
CA ARG A 234 16.68 -8.92 14.87
C ARG A 234 16.97 -8.58 13.41
N SER A 235 16.64 -9.48 12.49
CA SER A 235 16.88 -9.32 11.05
C SER A 235 16.03 -8.19 10.43
N GLY A 236 16.45 -7.75 9.26
CA GLY A 236 15.68 -6.87 8.40
C GLY A 236 16.22 -6.92 6.97
N ALA A 237 15.52 -6.27 6.05
CA ALA A 237 15.93 -6.15 4.66
C ALA A 237 15.28 -4.92 3.99
N VAL A 238 15.90 -4.45 2.92
CA VAL A 238 15.32 -3.45 1.99
C VAL A 238 15.18 -4.04 0.59
N TRP A 239 14.23 -3.52 -0.19
CA TRP A 239 14.00 -3.96 -1.57
C TRP A 239 13.35 -2.86 -2.40
N ASP A 240 13.73 -2.76 -3.68
CA ASP A 240 13.16 -1.80 -4.61
C ASP A 240 11.95 -2.38 -5.39
N PRO A 241 10.71 -1.91 -5.14
CA PRO A 241 9.55 -2.35 -5.91
C PRO A 241 9.51 -1.78 -7.34
N ALA A 242 10.37 -0.81 -7.70
CA ALA A 242 10.57 -0.39 -9.09
C ALA A 242 11.45 -1.37 -9.90
N ALA A 243 12.34 -2.10 -9.23
CA ALA A 243 13.16 -3.16 -9.79
C ALA A 243 12.69 -4.55 -9.29
N PRO A 244 11.48 -5.04 -9.67
CA PRO A 244 10.87 -6.21 -9.05
C PRO A 244 11.59 -7.56 -9.29
N ALA A 245 12.62 -7.58 -10.13
CA ALA A 245 13.53 -8.72 -10.32
C ALA A 245 14.75 -8.70 -9.37
N ALA A 246 15.03 -7.57 -8.72
CA ALA A 246 16.08 -7.46 -7.70
C ALA A 246 15.71 -8.30 -6.46
N ALA A 247 16.73 -8.88 -5.83
CA ALA A 247 16.59 -9.54 -4.54
C ALA A 247 16.39 -8.51 -3.41
N TRP A 248 16.03 -9.00 -2.23
CA TRP A 248 16.10 -8.22 -1.00
C TRP A 248 17.56 -8.06 -0.56
N GLU A 249 17.97 -6.83 -0.24
CA GLU A 249 19.24 -6.51 0.40
C GLU A 249 19.10 -6.68 1.92
N PRO A 250 19.88 -7.55 2.59
CA PRO A 250 19.78 -7.73 4.03
C PRO A 250 20.29 -6.49 4.79
N LEU A 251 19.62 -6.14 5.87
CA LEU A 251 20.10 -5.15 6.84
C LEU A 251 21.01 -5.83 7.88
N PRO A 252 21.96 -5.09 8.49
CA PRO A 252 22.62 -5.53 9.71
C PRO A 252 21.58 -5.88 10.79
N PRO A 253 21.83 -6.89 11.64
CA PRO A 253 20.91 -7.22 12.71
C PRO A 253 20.77 -6.06 13.70
N MET A 254 19.54 -5.80 14.16
CA MET A 254 19.29 -4.96 15.31
C MET A 254 20.00 -5.53 16.55
N ARG A 255 20.35 -4.66 17.50
CA ARG A 255 20.96 -5.03 18.79
C ARG A 255 20.10 -6.04 19.57
N ASP A 256 18.78 -5.97 19.40
CA ASP A 256 17.78 -6.59 20.26
C ASP A 256 16.47 -6.86 19.49
N CYS A 257 15.54 -7.58 20.13
CA CYS A 257 14.30 -8.05 19.52
C CYS A 257 13.10 -7.10 19.76
N ARG A 258 13.30 -5.81 20.07
CA ARG A 258 12.21 -4.92 20.53
C ARG A 258 11.06 -4.80 19.53
N PHE A 259 11.39 -4.62 18.24
CA PHE A 259 10.42 -4.53 17.14
C PHE A 259 9.83 -5.87 16.68
N SER A 260 9.67 -6.85 17.58
CA SER A 260 9.12 -8.18 17.28
C SER A 260 7.68 -8.39 17.76
N ARG A 261 7.18 -7.49 18.62
CA ARG A 261 5.90 -7.67 19.34
C ARG A 261 4.81 -6.69 18.98
N ASP A 262 5.04 -5.75 18.06
CA ASP A 262 4.00 -4.88 17.52
C ASP A 262 4.34 -4.37 16.12
N ALA A 263 3.31 -4.08 15.32
CA ALA A 263 3.48 -3.56 13.97
C ALA A 263 3.85 -2.06 14.01
N ALA A 264 5.13 -1.74 13.87
CA ALA A 264 5.63 -0.36 13.92
C ALA A 264 5.71 0.28 12.52
N GLU A 265 5.47 1.58 12.46
CA GLU A 265 5.76 2.42 11.29
C GLU A 265 7.27 2.72 11.24
N ALA A 266 7.90 2.54 10.08
CA ALA A 266 9.30 2.89 9.85
C ALA A 266 9.42 4.13 8.94
N VAL A 267 9.61 5.30 9.55
CA VAL A 267 9.52 6.60 8.86
C VAL A 267 10.90 7.10 8.44
N CYS A 268 11.11 7.27 7.13
CA CYS A 268 12.38 7.79 6.58
C CYS A 268 12.40 9.32 6.48
N SER A 269 13.39 9.96 7.11
CA SER A 269 13.66 11.40 6.99
C SER A 269 15.13 11.70 7.35
N GLY A 270 15.73 12.74 6.78
CA GLY A 270 17.13 13.12 7.03
C GLY A 270 18.16 12.05 6.59
N GLY A 271 17.76 11.10 5.73
CA GLY A 271 18.56 9.93 5.42
C GLY A 271 18.59 8.84 6.51
N LYS A 272 17.75 8.96 7.54
CA LYS A 272 17.60 8.00 8.64
C LYS A 272 16.19 7.40 8.64
N VAL A 273 16.07 6.11 8.97
CA VAL A 273 14.78 5.43 9.16
C VAL A 273 14.51 5.32 10.65
N CYS A 274 13.47 5.99 11.12
CA CYS A 274 13.10 6.08 12.54
C CYS A 274 11.94 5.13 12.84
N MET A 275 12.05 4.36 13.91
CA MET A 275 11.06 3.36 14.33
C MET A 275 10.81 3.49 15.83
N VAL A 276 9.55 3.48 16.25
CA VAL A 276 9.17 3.50 17.68
C VAL A 276 8.21 2.34 17.95
N SER A 277 8.40 1.63 19.06
CA SER A 277 7.45 0.59 19.50
C SER A 277 6.10 1.23 19.88
N LEU A 278 5.04 0.80 19.19
CA LEU A 278 3.72 1.41 19.31
C LEU A 278 2.88 0.82 20.45
N ARG A 279 1.84 1.61 20.81
CA ARG A 279 0.62 1.23 21.54
C ARG A 279 0.78 0.21 22.69
N SER A 280 1.67 0.54 23.62
CA SER A 280 1.63 0.03 25.01
C SER A 280 1.69 1.19 26.01
N ARG A 281 1.22 0.98 27.25
CA ARG A 281 1.34 1.94 28.36
C ARG A 281 2.70 1.88 29.09
N GLY A 282 3.62 1.02 28.65
CA GLY A 282 4.99 0.97 29.17
C GLY A 282 5.90 1.98 28.50
N ASP A 283 7.19 1.92 28.83
CA ASP A 283 8.21 2.76 28.22
C ASP A 283 8.27 2.55 26.71
N LYS A 284 8.37 3.64 25.96
CA LYS A 284 8.53 3.62 24.50
C LYS A 284 9.97 3.34 24.14
N GLU A 285 10.18 2.53 23.10
CA GLU A 285 11.51 2.15 22.66
C GLU A 285 11.72 2.60 21.21
N GLY A 286 12.73 3.44 21.00
CA GLY A 286 13.10 3.95 19.69
C GLY A 286 14.37 3.30 19.15
N ALA A 287 14.42 3.10 17.84
CA ALA A 287 15.64 2.79 17.10
C ALA A 287 15.70 3.57 15.78
N VAL A 288 16.91 3.88 15.34
CA VAL A 288 17.16 4.61 14.10
C VAL A 288 18.15 3.83 13.24
N PHE A 289 17.90 3.72 11.93
CA PHE A 289 18.85 3.17 10.97
C PHE A 289 19.38 4.26 10.04
N ASP A 290 20.69 4.44 9.96
CA ASP A 290 21.32 5.41 9.08
C ASP A 290 21.55 4.80 7.66
N LEU A 291 20.93 5.40 6.63
CA LEU A 291 21.00 4.93 5.24
C LEU A 291 22.27 5.36 4.49
N LEU A 292 23.22 6.04 5.14
CA LEU A 292 24.54 6.38 4.60
C LEU A 292 25.63 5.56 5.30
N ALA A 293 25.58 5.48 6.63
CA ALA A 293 26.51 4.71 7.45
C ALA A 293 26.16 3.21 7.54
N GLY A 294 24.95 2.81 7.12
CA GLY A 294 24.53 1.41 7.03
C GLY A 294 24.48 0.70 8.39
N ARG A 295 24.04 1.40 9.45
CA ARG A 295 24.05 0.90 10.83
C ARG A 295 22.83 1.34 11.64
N TRP A 296 22.58 0.62 12.72
CA TRP A 296 21.64 1.01 13.77
C TRP A 296 22.29 2.01 14.75
N GLU A 297 21.49 2.96 15.21
CA GLU A 297 21.82 4.02 16.16
C GLU A 297 20.68 4.18 17.18
N ASP A 298 21.00 4.63 18.38
CA ASP A 298 19.98 4.92 19.40
C ASP A 298 19.18 6.19 19.00
N MET A 299 17.89 6.22 19.33
CA MET A 299 16.99 7.32 18.93
C MET A 299 17.24 8.60 19.75
N PRO A 300 17.22 9.80 19.13
CA PRO A 300 17.26 11.07 19.86
C PRO A 300 16.19 11.16 20.96
N PRO A 301 16.54 11.57 22.20
CA PRO A 301 15.58 11.59 23.31
C PRO A 301 14.34 12.44 23.07
N GLY A 302 14.47 13.60 22.42
CA GLY A 302 13.35 14.49 22.11
C GLY A 302 12.43 13.92 21.02
N MET A 303 13.00 13.27 20.00
CA MET A 303 12.25 12.47 19.02
C MET A 303 11.37 11.44 19.75
N LEU A 304 11.96 10.60 20.60
CA LEU A 304 11.24 9.52 21.29
C LEU A 304 10.17 10.05 22.25
N ALA A 305 10.47 11.12 23.01
CA ALA A 305 9.55 11.70 23.98
C ALA A 305 8.28 12.29 23.33
N GLY A 306 8.42 12.94 22.16
CA GLY A 306 7.28 13.53 21.44
C GLY A 306 6.53 12.57 20.52
N TRP A 307 7.05 11.36 20.24
CA TRP A 307 6.40 10.39 19.35
C TRP A 307 5.18 9.76 20.03
N LYS A 308 4.02 10.41 19.88
CA LYS A 308 2.78 10.12 20.63
C LYS A 308 1.67 9.40 19.86
N GLY A 309 1.90 9.05 18.59
CA GLY A 309 0.91 8.36 17.78
C GLY A 309 1.46 7.98 16.41
N SER A 310 0.54 7.70 15.48
CA SER A 310 0.86 7.42 14.07
C SER A 310 1.68 8.56 13.41
N ALA A 311 2.58 8.17 12.52
CA ALA A 311 3.68 8.97 12.00
C ALA A 311 3.89 8.81 10.50
N ALA A 312 4.23 9.89 9.80
CA ALA A 312 4.47 9.88 8.35
C ALA A 312 5.52 10.92 7.92
N ALA A 313 6.32 10.59 6.90
CA ALA A 313 7.19 11.53 6.24
C ALA A 313 6.46 12.21 5.08
N ALA A 314 6.42 13.55 5.04
CA ALA A 314 5.83 14.30 3.91
C ALA A 314 6.86 14.65 2.82
N SER A 315 8.14 14.60 3.17
CA SER A 315 9.30 14.95 2.36
C SER A 315 10.53 14.16 2.84
N ALA A 316 11.68 14.36 2.20
CA ALA A 316 12.94 13.78 2.67
C ALA A 316 13.43 14.34 4.03
N GLU A 317 12.81 15.40 4.56
CA GLU A 317 13.34 16.19 5.69
C GLU A 317 12.37 16.30 6.88
N THR A 318 11.07 16.09 6.69
CA THR A 318 10.06 16.33 7.74
C THR A 318 9.28 15.06 8.12
N ILE A 319 9.50 14.59 9.35
CA ILE A 319 8.59 13.64 10.03
C ILE A 319 7.44 14.44 10.65
N PHE A 320 6.22 13.95 10.45
CA PHE A 320 5.01 14.37 11.15
C PHE A 320 4.54 13.23 12.07
N VAL A 321 3.99 13.59 13.23
CA VAL A 321 3.29 12.70 14.18
C VAL A 321 1.97 13.36 14.59
N VAL A 322 0.95 12.57 14.87
CA VAL A 322 -0.24 13.07 15.60
C VAL A 322 -0.11 12.74 17.09
N ASP A 323 -0.23 13.75 17.94
CA ASP A 323 -0.49 13.57 19.38
C ASP A 323 -1.95 13.12 19.52
N GLU A 324 -2.17 11.80 19.53
CA GLU A 324 -3.50 11.15 19.51
C GLU A 324 -4.40 11.56 20.68
N GLU A 325 -3.81 11.95 21.82
CA GLU A 325 -4.51 12.43 23.01
C GLU A 325 -4.88 13.91 22.89
N ARG A 326 -3.94 14.74 22.40
CA ARG A 326 -4.13 16.20 22.32
C ARG A 326 -4.90 16.64 21.07
N GLY A 327 -4.87 15.86 19.99
CA GLY A 327 -5.40 16.25 18.69
C GLY A 327 -4.47 17.20 17.94
N ALA A 328 -3.15 17.07 18.12
CA ALA A 328 -2.17 17.98 17.54
C ALA A 328 -1.27 17.29 16.51
N LEU A 329 -1.27 17.82 15.28
CA LEU A 329 -0.28 17.48 14.26
C LEU A 329 1.02 18.22 14.57
N ILE A 330 2.05 17.48 14.93
CA ILE A 330 3.39 17.97 15.24
C ILE A 330 4.38 17.55 14.15
N ALA A 331 5.38 18.38 13.89
CA ALA A 331 6.52 18.06 13.02
C ALA A 331 7.83 18.08 13.80
N TYR A 332 8.77 17.22 13.44
CA TYR A 332 10.08 17.15 14.08
C TYR A 332 11.05 18.20 13.53
N ASP A 333 11.89 18.75 14.41
CA ASP A 333 12.99 19.67 14.12
C ASP A 333 14.32 18.97 14.44
N TRP A 334 14.94 18.41 13.39
CA TRP A 334 16.20 17.67 13.46
C TRP A 334 17.36 18.47 14.08
N GLY A 335 17.37 19.80 13.93
CA GLY A 335 18.44 20.65 14.45
C GLY A 335 18.33 20.98 15.94
N GLY A 336 17.17 20.72 16.55
CA GLY A 336 16.88 21.07 17.94
C GLY A 336 16.33 19.92 18.80
N ASP A 337 16.37 18.68 18.31
CA ASP A 337 15.78 17.46 18.92
C ASP A 337 14.42 17.72 19.60
N ARG A 338 13.47 18.26 18.83
CA ARG A 338 12.20 18.74 19.37
C ARG A 338 11.06 18.69 18.36
N TRP A 339 9.85 18.81 18.87
CA TRP A 339 8.63 18.83 18.07
C TRP A 339 7.97 20.20 18.08
N ARG A 340 7.47 20.63 16.93
CA ARG A 340 6.71 21.89 16.75
C ARG A 340 5.28 21.58 16.31
N THR A 341 4.29 22.20 16.93
CA THR A 341 2.89 22.12 16.47
C THR A 341 2.76 22.77 15.09
N VAL A 342 2.07 22.08 14.17
CA VAL A 342 1.75 22.55 12.82
C VAL A 342 0.25 22.82 12.68
N ALA A 343 -0.58 21.96 13.27
CA ALA A 343 -2.03 22.15 13.39
C ALA A 343 -2.55 21.49 14.67
N GLU A 344 -3.66 21.98 15.21
CA GLU A 344 -4.29 21.44 16.42
C GLU A 344 -5.81 21.49 16.25
N SER A 345 -6.50 20.39 16.54
CA SER A 345 -7.93 20.20 16.26
C SER A 345 -8.47 18.96 16.96
N GLU A 346 -9.64 19.08 17.62
CA GLU A 346 -10.37 17.95 18.19
C GLU A 346 -10.61 16.81 17.19
N ARG A 347 -10.69 17.12 15.88
CA ARG A 347 -10.87 16.13 14.80
C ARG A 347 -9.69 15.17 14.62
N LEU A 348 -8.53 15.47 15.21
CA LEU A 348 -7.32 14.66 15.16
C LEU A 348 -7.12 13.77 16.41
N LYS A 349 -8.01 13.85 17.40
CA LYS A 349 -7.98 12.95 18.56
C LYS A 349 -8.36 11.53 18.16
N GLY A 350 -7.74 10.54 18.81
CA GLY A 350 -7.93 9.12 18.50
C GLY A 350 -7.51 8.74 17.07
N ALA A 351 -6.64 9.52 16.42
CA ALA A 351 -6.16 9.27 15.07
C ALA A 351 -5.61 7.85 14.91
N ALA A 352 -6.18 7.08 13.99
CA ALA A 352 -5.89 5.67 13.88
C ALA A 352 -4.56 5.40 13.14
N GLU A 353 -4.36 6.10 12.02
CA GLU A 353 -3.33 5.91 10.99
C GLU A 353 -3.09 7.25 10.26
N MET A 354 -1.93 7.44 9.63
CA MET A 354 -1.59 8.67 8.89
C MET A 354 -0.78 8.40 7.62
N ALA A 355 -0.97 9.23 6.60
CA ALA A 355 -0.08 9.34 5.44
C ALA A 355 0.20 10.81 5.12
N ALA A 356 1.34 11.10 4.49
CA ALA A 356 1.70 12.46 4.09
C ALA A 356 2.34 12.49 2.70
N GLY A 357 2.20 13.62 2.01
CA GLY A 357 2.74 13.83 0.67
C GLY A 357 2.06 14.98 -0.07
N GLY A 358 2.74 15.56 -1.06
CA GLY A 358 2.18 16.64 -1.89
C GLY A 358 1.79 17.91 -1.11
N GLY A 359 2.49 18.20 -0.01
CA GLY A 359 2.16 19.33 0.86
C GLY A 359 0.95 19.12 1.78
N ARG A 360 0.46 17.88 1.91
CA ARG A 360 -0.68 17.54 2.76
C ARG A 360 -0.37 16.38 3.70
N VAL A 361 -1.13 16.32 4.77
CA VAL A 361 -1.18 15.20 5.72
C VAL A 361 -2.62 14.71 5.78
N CYS A 362 -2.81 13.39 5.64
CA CYS A 362 -4.10 12.71 5.61
C CYS A 362 -4.15 11.75 6.81
N VAL A 363 -5.05 12.02 7.75
CA VAL A 363 -5.16 11.31 9.03
C VAL A 363 -6.48 10.55 9.06
N ALA A 364 -6.45 9.24 9.29
CA ALA A 364 -7.66 8.45 9.54
C ALA A 364 -8.21 8.81 10.94
N SER A 365 -9.49 9.17 11.02
CA SER A 365 -10.16 9.48 12.28
C SER A 365 -10.17 8.27 13.22
N GLU A 366 -10.51 8.49 14.49
CA GLU A 366 -10.95 7.39 15.35
C GLU A 366 -12.06 6.57 14.64
N GLY A 367 -12.00 5.24 14.79
CA GLY A 367 -12.87 4.30 14.08
C GLY A 367 -12.68 4.20 12.56
N GLY A 368 -11.88 5.05 11.93
CA GLY A 368 -11.60 5.03 10.48
C GLY A 368 -12.76 5.44 9.57
N ALA A 369 -13.84 6.04 10.11
CA ALA A 369 -15.02 6.43 9.32
C ALA A 369 -14.77 7.65 8.40
N LYS A 370 -13.72 8.43 8.67
CA LYS A 370 -13.33 9.62 7.90
C LYS A 370 -11.82 9.72 7.76
N VAL A 371 -11.37 10.48 6.77
CA VAL A 371 -10.02 11.00 6.66
C VAL A 371 -10.05 12.52 6.83
N ILE A 372 -9.29 13.04 7.79
CA ILE A 372 -9.04 14.46 7.95
C ILE A 372 -7.82 14.82 7.10
N VAL A 373 -7.99 15.73 6.16
CA VAL A 373 -6.89 16.22 5.31
C VAL A 373 -6.47 17.60 5.81
N VAL A 374 -5.19 17.78 6.09
CA VAL A 374 -4.56 19.02 6.56
C VAL A 374 -3.57 19.50 5.51
N ASP A 375 -3.72 20.75 5.08
CA ASP A 375 -2.75 21.45 4.23
C ASP A 375 -1.61 22.01 5.10
N VAL A 376 -0.39 21.49 4.90
CA VAL A 376 0.83 21.88 5.63
C VAL A 376 1.72 22.81 4.80
N THR A 377 1.25 23.29 3.64
CA THR A 377 1.91 24.35 2.84
C THR A 377 1.41 25.75 3.17
N ALA A 378 0.26 25.88 3.85
CA ALA A 378 -0.26 27.16 4.28
C ALA A 378 0.76 27.89 5.17
N PRO A 379 1.12 29.15 4.87
CA PRO A 379 2.16 29.87 5.61
C PRO A 379 1.71 30.08 7.06
N GLN A 380 2.49 29.52 7.99
CA GLN A 380 2.36 29.81 9.42
C GLN A 380 2.48 31.32 9.65
N PRO A 381 1.51 31.98 10.31
CA PRO A 381 1.54 33.42 10.51
C PRO A 381 2.74 33.79 11.40
N THR A 382 3.61 34.67 10.89
CA THR A 382 4.81 35.07 11.64
C THR A 382 4.40 35.84 12.89
N ARG A 383 5.06 35.56 14.03
CA ARG A 383 4.83 36.21 15.34
C ARG A 383 4.95 37.75 15.35
N ARG A 384 5.35 38.39 14.24
CA ARG A 384 5.44 39.85 14.10
C ARG A 384 4.09 40.52 13.78
N ALA A 385 3.09 39.78 13.30
CA ALA A 385 1.74 40.29 13.15
C ALA A 385 0.89 39.84 14.35
N GLY A 386 0.49 40.76 15.23
CA GLY A 386 -0.24 40.49 16.47
C GLY A 386 -1.73 40.10 16.29
N GLY A 387 -2.10 39.52 15.15
CA GLY A 387 -3.44 38.99 14.91
C GLY A 387 -3.56 37.53 15.34
N PRO A 388 -4.80 37.01 15.52
CA PRO A 388 -5.01 35.59 15.76
C PRO A 388 -4.48 34.77 14.58
N ALA A 389 -3.85 33.63 14.87
CA ALA A 389 -3.33 32.76 13.83
C ALA A 389 -4.48 32.23 12.95
N ALA A 390 -4.35 32.35 11.63
CA ALA A 390 -5.34 31.80 10.70
C ALA A 390 -5.49 30.29 10.92
N PRO A 391 -6.72 29.76 11.04
CA PRO A 391 -6.93 28.36 11.38
C PRO A 391 -6.34 27.44 10.31
N PRO A 392 -5.70 26.32 10.69
CA PRO A 392 -5.09 25.39 9.74
C PRO A 392 -6.14 24.88 8.75
N ARG A 393 -5.82 24.97 7.45
CA ARG A 393 -6.71 24.54 6.37
C ARG A 393 -6.91 23.03 6.41
N MET A 394 -8.07 22.62 6.92
CA MET A 394 -8.48 21.22 7.01
C MET A 394 -9.86 20.98 6.43
N TRP A 395 -10.07 19.77 5.88
CA TRP A 395 -11.36 19.30 5.42
C TRP A 395 -11.49 17.79 5.63
N GLU A 396 -12.70 17.27 5.50
CA GLU A 396 -13.01 15.86 5.71
C GLU A 396 -13.30 15.16 4.38
N VAL A 397 -12.84 13.92 4.26
CA VAL A 397 -13.23 12.97 3.21
C VAL A 397 -13.86 11.77 3.93
N ALA A 398 -15.11 11.45 3.63
CA ALA A 398 -15.75 10.25 4.17
C ALA A 398 -15.08 8.98 3.65
N ALA A 399 -15.01 7.92 4.47
CA ALA A 399 -14.67 6.59 3.97
C ALA A 399 -15.76 6.09 2.98
N PRO A 400 -15.47 5.07 2.14
CA PRO A 400 -16.51 4.45 1.31
C PRO A 400 -17.67 3.90 2.16
N PRO A 401 -18.92 3.91 1.67
CA PRO A 401 -20.08 3.47 2.44
C PRO A 401 -19.91 2.06 3.04
N GLY A 402 -20.14 1.94 4.35
CA GLY A 402 -20.00 0.68 5.10
C GLY A 402 -18.55 0.26 5.45
N LYS A 403 -17.53 0.87 4.86
CA LYS A 403 -16.12 0.51 5.04
C LYS A 403 -15.42 1.44 6.04
N ARG A 404 -14.36 0.95 6.72
CA ARG A 404 -13.52 1.72 7.64
C ARG A 404 -12.07 1.78 7.14
N VAL A 405 -11.44 2.95 7.22
CA VAL A 405 -10.01 3.12 6.91
C VAL A 405 -9.14 2.50 8.00
N VAL A 406 -8.24 1.60 7.60
CA VAL A 406 -7.29 0.90 8.50
C VAL A 406 -5.82 1.03 8.13
N ALA A 407 -5.49 1.66 6.99
CA ALA A 407 -4.18 2.24 6.69
C ALA A 407 -4.34 3.24 5.53
N LEU A 408 -3.45 4.23 5.42
CA LEU A 408 -3.47 5.26 4.38
C LEU A 408 -2.12 5.34 3.65
N HIS A 409 -2.17 5.71 2.35
CA HIS A 409 -0.99 5.89 1.49
C HIS A 409 -1.21 7.03 0.51
N VAL A 410 -0.20 7.87 0.27
CA VAL A 410 -0.24 8.92 -0.77
C VAL A 410 0.62 8.46 -1.96
N LEU A 411 0.00 8.31 -3.13
CA LEU A 411 0.60 7.66 -4.30
C LEU A 411 0.18 8.35 -5.62
N PRO A 412 0.89 8.09 -6.73
CA PRO A 412 0.41 8.40 -8.08
C PRO A 412 -1.04 7.94 -8.31
N ARG A 413 -1.87 8.81 -8.88
CA ARG A 413 -3.27 8.54 -9.20
C ARG A 413 -3.39 7.46 -10.29
N MET A 414 -4.26 6.48 -10.05
CA MET A 414 -4.54 5.34 -10.94
C MET A 414 -4.84 5.74 -12.39
N THR A 415 -4.04 5.22 -13.34
CA THR A 415 -4.39 5.22 -14.76
C THR A 415 -5.73 4.51 -14.97
N ARG A 416 -6.54 4.98 -15.92
CA ARG A 416 -7.76 4.27 -16.35
C ARG A 416 -7.63 3.93 -17.83
N ALA A 417 -7.85 2.66 -18.15
CA ALA A 417 -8.08 2.22 -19.52
C ALA A 417 -9.56 2.44 -19.87
N GLU A 418 -9.81 3.15 -20.98
CA GLU A 418 -11.06 3.16 -21.74
C GLU A 418 -10.74 2.64 -23.15
#